data_AF-A0A497L0I3-F1
#
_entry.id   AF-A0A497L0I3-F1
#
_cell.length_a   1.000
_cell.length_b   1.000
_cell.length_c   1.000
_cell.angle_alpha   90.00
_cell.angle_beta   90.00
_cell.angle_gamma   90.00
#
_symmetry.space_group_name_H-M   'P 1'
#
loop_
_entity.id
_entity.type
_entity.pdbx_description
1 polymer ?
#
loop_
_entity_poly.entity_id
_entity_poly.type
_entity_poly.pdbx_seq_one_letter_code
_entity_poly.pdbx_strand_id
1 'polypeptide(L)'
;MYRYLQRAWRRPNEGYVRELMRERVIRWRRQPSIVRIEKPTRLDRARRLGYKAKKGFVVVRVRVRRGGRRKPRPRMGRRQKRMGVSKYTPAKSLKLIAEERAARRYPNLEVLNSYWVWEDGTSKWFEVIFVDPHHPSIRSDKNVGWISGATR
;
A
#
# COMPACT_ATOMS: atom_id res chain seq x y z
N MET A 1 12.65 -8.73 -19.61
CA MET A 1 11.34 -9.01 -18.96
C MET A 1 10.69 -7.80 -18.27
N TYR A 2 11.32 -7.13 -17.30
CA TYR A 2 10.68 -6.05 -16.51
C TYR A 2 10.16 -4.85 -17.32
N ARG A 3 10.82 -4.49 -18.43
CA ARG A 3 10.40 -3.41 -19.32
C ARG A 3 9.01 -3.66 -19.93
N TYR A 4 8.69 -4.90 -20.25
CA TYR A 4 7.38 -5.29 -20.83
C TYR A 4 6.27 -5.21 -19.80
N LEU A 5 6.52 -5.70 -18.58
CA LEU A 5 5.60 -5.51 -17.44
C LEU A 5 5.31 -4.03 -17.22
N GLN A 6 6.35 -3.19 -17.17
CA GLN A 6 6.17 -1.75 -16.99
C GLN A 6 5.32 -1.13 -18.11
N ARG A 7 5.51 -1.55 -19.37
CA ARG A 7 4.71 -1.08 -20.51
C ARG A 7 3.25 -1.49 -20.37
N ALA A 8 2.97 -2.74 -20.03
CA ALA A 8 1.61 -3.25 -19.81
C ALA A 8 0.88 -2.49 -18.69
N TRP A 9 1.58 -2.13 -17.61
CA TRP A 9 1.01 -1.38 -16.49
C TRP A 9 0.92 0.14 -16.72
N ARG A 10 1.49 0.67 -17.80
CA ARG A 10 1.41 2.12 -18.12
C ARG A 10 0.00 2.50 -18.57
N ARG A 11 -0.67 1.61 -19.30
CA ARG A 11 -2.06 1.78 -19.77
C ARG A 11 -2.87 0.52 -19.46
N PRO A 12 -3.22 0.31 -18.18
CA PRO A 12 -3.83 -0.95 -17.75
C PRO A 12 -5.23 -1.17 -18.33
N ASN A 13 -5.91 -0.12 -18.83
CA ASN A 13 -7.24 -0.21 -19.43
C ASN A 13 -7.24 -0.70 -20.89
N GLU A 14 -6.13 -0.55 -21.61
CA GLU A 14 -6.02 -0.81 -23.06
C GLU A 14 -5.52 -2.21 -23.40
N GLY A 15 -5.08 -3.00 -22.41
CA GLY A 15 -4.52 -4.33 -22.63
C GLY A 15 -5.13 -5.42 -21.76
N TYR A 16 -4.58 -6.63 -21.87
CA TYR A 16 -4.98 -7.83 -21.12
C TYR A 16 -4.97 -7.64 -19.59
N VAL A 17 -4.22 -6.65 -19.09
CA VAL A 17 -4.16 -6.31 -17.67
C VAL A 17 -5.55 -5.98 -17.12
N ARG A 18 -6.42 -5.34 -17.91
CA ARG A 18 -7.76 -4.96 -17.46
C ARG A 18 -8.61 -6.17 -17.08
N GLU A 19 -8.64 -7.17 -17.95
CA GLU A 19 -9.44 -8.39 -17.77
C GLU A 19 -8.91 -9.21 -16.59
N LEU A 20 -7.60 -9.43 -16.57
CA LEU A 20 -6.91 -10.12 -15.47
C LEU A 20 -7.12 -9.42 -14.12
N MET A 21 -7.14 -8.08 -14.10
CA MET A 21 -7.40 -7.31 -12.88
C MET A 21 -8.88 -7.34 -12.49
N ARG A 22 -9.80 -7.38 -13.45
CA ARG A 22 -11.24 -7.53 -13.17
C ARG A 22 -11.53 -8.80 -12.37
N GLU A 23 -10.99 -9.93 -12.81
CA GLU A 23 -11.12 -11.22 -12.09
C GLU A 23 -10.48 -11.18 -10.69
N ARG A 24 -9.30 -10.56 -10.57
CA ARG A 24 -8.61 -10.43 -9.28
C ARG A 24 -9.37 -9.56 -8.30
N VAL A 25 -9.91 -8.43 -8.76
CA VAL A 25 -10.64 -7.48 -7.92
C VAL A 25 -11.93 -8.08 -7.35
N ILE A 26 -12.62 -8.93 -8.12
CA ILE A 26 -13.78 -9.68 -7.61
C ILE A 26 -13.38 -10.51 -6.38
N ARG A 27 -12.24 -11.21 -6.45
CA ARG A 27 -11.68 -11.96 -5.31
C ARG A 27 -11.25 -11.02 -4.17
N TRP A 28 -10.56 -9.93 -4.48
CA TRP A 28 -10.05 -9.00 -3.46
C TRP A 28 -11.14 -8.26 -2.70
N ARG A 29 -12.33 -8.09 -3.28
CA ARG A 29 -13.49 -7.51 -2.59
C ARG A 29 -14.00 -8.40 -1.46
N ARG A 30 -13.91 -9.72 -1.62
CA ARG A 30 -14.31 -10.73 -0.63
C ARG A 30 -13.24 -10.93 0.45
N GLN A 31 -12.00 -10.53 0.19
CA GLN A 31 -10.89 -10.65 1.13
C GLN A 31 -10.95 -9.59 2.25
N PRO A 32 -10.26 -9.83 3.38
CA PRO A 32 -10.04 -8.82 4.41
C PRO A 32 -9.34 -7.57 3.87
N SER A 33 -9.45 -6.46 4.60
CA SER A 33 -8.84 -5.19 4.18
C SER A 33 -7.32 -5.18 4.20
N ILE A 34 -6.68 -6.08 4.96
CA ILE A 34 -5.22 -6.24 5.02
C ILE A 34 -4.93 -7.72 4.83
N VAL A 35 -4.18 -8.08 3.79
CA VAL A 35 -3.86 -9.47 3.44
C VAL A 35 -2.38 -9.58 3.12
N ARG A 36 -1.69 -10.52 3.74
CA ARG A 36 -0.31 -10.87 3.38
C ARG A 36 -0.33 -11.63 2.06
N ILE A 37 0.56 -11.24 1.14
CA ILE A 37 0.73 -11.92 -0.15
C ILE A 37 2.15 -12.49 -0.25
N GLU A 38 2.28 -13.63 -0.91
CA GLU A 38 3.58 -14.30 -1.06
C GLU A 38 4.47 -13.60 -2.07
N LYS A 39 3.90 -13.24 -3.22
CA LYS A 39 4.61 -12.58 -4.33
C LYS A 39 3.94 -11.25 -4.66
N PRO A 40 4.74 -10.20 -4.96
CA PRO A 40 4.20 -8.92 -5.39
C PRO A 40 3.41 -9.07 -6.68
N THR A 41 2.27 -8.36 -6.80
CA THR A 41 1.48 -8.37 -8.04
C THR A 41 2.24 -7.68 -9.18
N ARG A 42 3.02 -6.65 -8.84
CA ARG A 42 3.82 -5.85 -9.76
C ARG A 42 5.30 -5.97 -9.40
N LEU A 43 5.93 -7.03 -9.89
CA LEU A 43 7.34 -7.30 -9.61
C LEU A 43 8.25 -6.18 -10.13
N ASP A 44 7.93 -5.57 -11.28
CA ASP A 44 8.64 -4.45 -11.86
C ASP A 44 8.71 -3.25 -10.90
N ARG A 45 7.56 -2.87 -10.33
CA ARG A 45 7.46 -1.71 -9.44
C ARG A 45 8.05 -2.03 -8.07
N ALA A 46 7.79 -3.23 -7.54
CA ALA A 46 8.33 -3.66 -6.27
C ALA A 46 9.86 -3.65 -6.28
N ARG A 47 10.49 -4.23 -7.32
CA ARG A 47 11.96 -4.25 -7.47
C ARG A 47 12.57 -2.86 -7.53
N ARG A 48 11.93 -1.92 -8.26
CA ARG A 48 12.37 -0.52 -8.32
C ARG A 48 12.32 0.18 -6.96
N LEU A 49 11.38 -0.21 -6.10
CA LEU A 49 11.24 0.34 -4.75
C LEU A 49 12.07 -0.43 -3.69
N GLY A 50 12.96 -1.33 -4.11
CA GLY A 50 13.90 -2.02 -3.22
C GLY A 50 13.48 -3.41 -2.76
N TYR A 51 12.39 -3.98 -3.28
CA TYR A 51 12.01 -5.36 -2.97
C TYR A 51 13.09 -6.35 -3.44
N LYS A 52 13.51 -7.26 -2.57
CA LYS A 52 14.35 -8.41 -2.90
C LYS A 52 13.61 -9.71 -2.56
N ALA A 53 13.70 -10.70 -3.44
CA ALA A 53 13.13 -12.02 -3.22
C ALA A 53 14.05 -12.86 -2.31
N LYS A 54 14.06 -12.53 -1.01
CA LYS A 54 14.81 -13.25 0.02
C LYS A 54 14.03 -13.21 1.34
N LYS A 55 14.43 -14.05 2.30
CA LYS A 55 13.83 -14.06 3.64
C LYS A 55 13.99 -12.70 4.32
N GLY A 56 12.97 -12.28 5.06
CA GLY A 56 12.87 -10.96 5.69
C GLY A 56 12.14 -9.91 4.86
N PHE A 57 11.83 -10.15 3.58
CA PHE A 57 10.91 -9.30 2.82
C PHE A 57 9.48 -9.85 2.86
N VAL A 58 8.52 -9.00 3.17
CA VAL A 58 7.09 -9.35 3.20
C VAL A 58 6.32 -8.33 2.36
N VAL A 59 5.33 -8.77 1.61
CA VAL A 59 4.43 -7.86 0.89
C VAL A 59 3.02 -8.02 1.42
N VAL A 60 2.35 -6.91 1.67
CA VAL A 60 1.00 -6.86 2.23
C VAL A 60 0.13 -6.02 1.32
N ARG A 61 -1.01 -6.58 0.91
CA ARG A 61 -2.04 -5.84 0.17
C ARG A 61 -3.00 -5.18 1.15
N VAL A 62 -3.22 -3.88 0.96
CA VAL A 62 -4.07 -3.05 1.81
C VAL A 62 -5.16 -2.41 0.96
N ARG A 63 -6.41 -2.56 1.41
CA ARG A 63 -7.59 -1.92 0.85
C ARG A 63 -7.93 -0.66 1.65
N VAL A 64 -8.01 0.48 0.96
CA VAL A 64 -8.39 1.77 1.54
C VAL A 64 -9.60 2.32 0.79
N ARG A 65 -10.59 2.85 1.52
CA ARG A 65 -11.77 3.46 0.90
C ARG A 65 -11.37 4.73 0.14
N ARG A 66 -11.98 4.93 -1.03
CA ARG A 66 -11.83 6.14 -1.85
C ARG A 66 -12.63 7.30 -1.28
N GLY A 67 -12.23 8.50 -1.71
CA GLY A 67 -12.91 9.75 -1.37
C GLY A 67 -12.23 10.49 -0.22
N GLY A 68 -12.88 11.59 0.18
CA GLY A 68 -12.43 12.44 1.27
C GLY A 68 -12.78 11.89 2.65
N ARG A 69 -12.49 12.70 3.66
CA ARG A 69 -12.86 12.44 5.05
C ARG A 69 -14.16 13.17 5.36
N ARG A 70 -15.07 12.50 6.06
CA ARG A 70 -16.22 13.18 6.69
C ARG A 70 -15.84 13.52 8.13
N LYS A 71 -15.98 14.80 8.51
CA LYS A 71 -15.75 15.24 9.90
C LYS A 71 -16.93 14.81 10.78
N PRO A 72 -16.73 14.42 12.05
CA PRO A 72 -17.85 14.26 12.98
C PRO A 72 -18.64 15.57 13.12
N ARG A 73 -19.98 15.50 13.13
CA ARG A 73 -20.85 16.67 13.28
C ARG A 73 -20.64 17.26 14.69
N PRO A 74 -20.32 18.56 14.83
CA PRO A 74 -20.26 19.20 16.15
C PRO A 74 -21.61 19.11 16.86
N ARG A 75 -21.61 18.73 18.15
CA ARG A 75 -22.82 18.66 18.97
C ARG A 75 -23.21 20.00 19.59
N MET A 76 -22.23 20.84 19.92
CA MET A 76 -22.44 22.17 20.50
C MET A 76 -22.34 23.28 19.44
N GLY A 77 -22.82 24.46 19.79
CA GLY A 77 -22.71 25.67 18.97
C GLY A 77 -21.26 25.93 18.51
N ARG A 78 -21.10 26.22 17.22
CA ARG A 78 -19.82 26.60 16.60
C ARG A 78 -20.09 27.69 15.57
N ARG A 79 -19.10 28.54 15.34
CA ARG A 79 -19.12 29.51 14.22
C ARG A 79 -19.38 28.79 12.90
N GLN A 80 -20.15 29.40 12.01
CA GLN A 80 -20.57 28.83 10.72
C GLN A 80 -19.41 28.23 9.92
N LYS A 81 -18.24 28.91 9.87
CA LYS A 81 -17.03 28.40 9.20
C LYS A 81 -16.50 27.06 9.73
N ARG A 82 -16.83 26.67 10.97
CA ARG A 82 -16.40 25.41 11.61
C ARG A 82 -17.49 24.32 11.57
N MET A 83 -18.67 24.63 11.02
CA MET A 83 -19.83 23.72 10.93
C MET A 83 -19.81 22.78 9.72
N GLY A 84 -18.92 23.00 8.74
CA GLY A 84 -18.77 22.11 7.60
C GLY A 84 -18.41 20.68 8.00
N VAL A 85 -18.92 19.70 7.25
CA VAL A 85 -18.73 18.25 7.55
C VAL A 85 -18.26 17.42 6.35
N SER A 86 -18.84 17.63 5.18
CA SER A 86 -18.70 16.67 4.06
C SER A 86 -17.52 16.94 3.11
N LYS A 87 -17.18 18.20 2.85
CA LYS A 87 -16.14 18.59 1.89
C LYS A 87 -14.75 18.73 2.55
N TYR A 88 -14.31 17.70 3.26
CA TYR A 88 -12.98 17.68 3.87
C TYR A 88 -12.07 16.67 3.18
N THR A 89 -10.90 17.13 2.79
CA THR A 89 -9.80 16.27 2.31
C THR A 89 -8.87 15.97 3.49
N PRO A 90 -8.46 14.70 3.68
CA PRO A 90 -7.42 14.39 4.66
C PRO A 90 -6.09 15.01 4.21
N ALA A 91 -5.31 15.51 5.17
CA ALA A 91 -3.95 16.00 4.89
C ALA A 91 -3.00 14.86 4.46
N LYS A 92 -3.23 13.65 4.98
CA LYS A 92 -2.45 12.46 4.61
C LYS A 92 -2.96 11.88 3.29
N SER A 93 -2.03 11.43 2.45
CA SER A 93 -2.35 10.68 1.24
C SER A 93 -2.96 9.32 1.58
N LEU A 94 -3.81 8.78 0.69
CA LEU A 94 -4.36 7.42 0.85
C LEU A 94 -3.27 6.35 0.85
N LYS A 95 -2.14 6.62 0.19
CA LYS A 95 -0.94 5.78 0.20
C LYS A 95 -0.36 5.71 1.62
N LEU A 96 -0.11 6.87 2.25
CA LEU A 96 0.41 6.95 3.62
C LEU A 96 -0.56 6.31 4.63
N ILE A 97 -1.87 6.51 4.45
CA ILE A 97 -2.88 5.86 5.29
C ILE A 97 -2.83 4.33 5.15
N ALA A 98 -2.55 3.80 3.95
CA ALA A 98 -2.39 2.37 3.73
C ALA A 98 -1.14 1.81 4.46
N GLU A 99 -0.03 2.53 4.38
CA GLU A 99 1.23 2.20 5.07
C GLU A 99 1.03 2.17 6.59
N GLU A 100 0.45 3.24 7.16
CA GLU A 100 0.18 3.33 8.60
C GLU A 100 -0.76 2.21 9.10
N ARG A 101 -1.79 1.86 8.32
CA ARG A 101 -2.70 0.75 8.67
C ARG A 101 -1.99 -0.59 8.66
N ALA A 102 -1.08 -0.82 7.72
CA ALA A 102 -0.33 -2.05 7.64
C ALA A 102 0.72 -2.14 8.75
N ALA A 103 1.43 -1.05 9.03
CA ALA A 103 2.43 -0.97 10.11
C ALA A 103 1.80 -1.29 11.48
N ARG A 104 0.60 -0.76 11.75
CA ARG A 104 -0.15 -1.10 12.97
C ARG A 104 -0.53 -2.59 13.06
N ARG A 105 -0.68 -3.28 11.93
CA ARG A 105 -1.02 -4.72 11.91
C ARG A 105 0.21 -5.60 12.11
N TYR A 106 1.38 -5.14 11.65
CA TYR A 106 2.66 -5.86 11.74
C TYR A 106 3.71 -4.98 12.44
N PRO A 107 3.61 -4.81 13.76
CA PRO A 107 4.52 -3.91 14.51
C PRO A 107 5.97 -4.40 14.56
N ASN A 108 6.20 -5.70 14.30
CA ASN A 108 7.52 -6.30 14.26
C ASN A 108 8.26 -6.09 12.92
N LEU A 109 7.60 -5.49 11.92
CA LEU A 109 8.13 -5.25 10.59
C LEU A 109 8.16 -3.75 10.30
N GLU A 110 9.18 -3.32 9.55
CA GLU A 110 9.34 -1.94 9.12
C GLU A 110 8.86 -1.74 7.69
N VAL A 111 8.20 -0.61 7.43
CA VAL A 111 7.70 -0.27 6.09
C VAL A 111 8.85 0.29 5.25
N LEU A 112 9.18 -0.37 4.14
CA LEU A 112 10.17 0.12 3.18
C LEU A 112 9.55 1.12 2.19
N ASN A 113 8.46 0.71 1.53
CA ASN A 113 7.71 1.56 0.61
C ASN A 113 6.35 0.93 0.27
N SER A 114 5.54 1.61 -0.51
CA SER A 114 4.34 1.03 -1.09
C SER A 114 4.08 1.52 -2.52
N TYR A 115 3.23 0.80 -3.24
CA TYR A 115 2.80 1.18 -4.59
C TYR A 115 1.35 0.86 -4.85
N TRP A 116 0.77 1.61 -5.79
CA TRP A 116 -0.60 1.40 -6.26
C TRP A 116 -0.70 0.15 -7.15
N VAL A 117 -1.77 -0.60 -6.94
CA VAL A 117 -2.06 -1.83 -7.70
C VAL A 117 -3.33 -1.69 -8.52
N TRP A 118 -4.43 -1.29 -7.89
CA TRP A 118 -5.71 -1.13 -8.56
C TRP A 118 -6.65 -0.19 -7.81
N GLU A 119 -7.69 0.24 -8.49
CA GLU A 119 -8.73 1.11 -7.97
C GLU A 119 -10.06 0.72 -8.60
N ASP A 120 -11.12 0.67 -7.79
CA ASP A 120 -12.50 0.54 -8.28
C ASP A 120 -13.34 1.73 -7.82
N GLY A 121 -14.66 1.72 -8.01
CA GLY A 121 -15.54 2.83 -7.61
C GLY A 121 -15.45 3.22 -6.13
N THR A 122 -15.15 2.29 -5.23
CA THR A 122 -15.26 2.49 -3.78
C THR A 122 -13.93 2.38 -3.03
N SER A 123 -12.95 1.65 -3.56
CA SER A 123 -11.72 1.28 -2.87
C SER A 123 -10.49 1.43 -3.77
N LYS A 124 -9.36 1.71 -3.13
CA LYS A 124 -8.00 1.65 -3.70
C LYS A 124 -7.25 0.52 -3.02
N TRP A 125 -6.47 -0.21 -3.80
CA TRP A 125 -5.55 -1.23 -3.32
C TRP A 125 -4.11 -0.77 -3.49
N PHE A 126 -3.37 -0.87 -2.39
CA PHE A 126 -1.93 -0.64 -2.33
C PHE A 126 -1.24 -1.92 -1.90
N GLU A 127 -0.04 -2.16 -2.41
CA GLU A 127 0.87 -3.18 -1.89
C GLU A 127 1.99 -2.47 -1.15
N VAL A 128 2.11 -2.80 0.13
CA VAL A 128 3.12 -2.28 1.06
C VAL A 128 4.22 -3.33 1.19
N ILE A 129 5.46 -2.90 1.00
CA ILE A 129 6.66 -3.71 1.15
C ILE A 129 7.18 -3.50 2.56
N PHE A 130 7.27 -4.61 3.30
CA PHE A 130 7.82 -4.69 4.63
C PHE A 130 9.19 -5.36 4.61
N VAL A 131 9.99 -4.98 5.60
CA VAL A 131 11.29 -5.58 5.89
C VAL A 131 11.31 -5.97 7.37
N ASP A 132 11.81 -7.16 7.66
CA ASP A 132 12.09 -7.62 9.02
C ASP A 132 13.51 -7.18 9.43
N PRO A 133 13.65 -6.21 10.35
CA PRO A 133 14.96 -5.73 10.79
C PRO A 133 15.75 -6.76 11.62
N HIS A 134 15.09 -7.77 12.18
CA HIS A 134 15.73 -8.77 13.04
C HIS A 134 16.31 -9.94 12.25
N HIS A 135 15.89 -10.12 10.99
CA HIS A 135 16.28 -11.26 10.18
C HIS A 135 17.77 -11.18 9.76
N PRO A 136 18.59 -12.24 9.94
CA PRO A 136 20.04 -12.21 9.60
C PRO A 136 20.31 -11.83 8.14
N SER A 137 19.51 -12.36 7.21
CA SER A 137 19.62 -12.02 5.78
C SER A 137 19.36 -10.55 5.45
N ILE A 138 18.68 -9.78 6.32
CA ILE A 138 18.50 -8.34 6.17
C ILE A 138 19.68 -7.59 6.76
N ARG A 139 20.12 -7.99 7.96
CA ARG A 139 21.28 -7.39 8.63
C ARG A 139 22.57 -7.49 7.82
N SER A 140 22.77 -8.61 7.10
CA SER A 140 23.94 -8.79 6.24
C SER A 140 23.86 -8.07 4.88
N ASP A 141 22.73 -7.46 4.52
CA ASP A 141 22.54 -6.82 3.23
C ASP A 141 22.98 -5.36 3.24
N LYS A 142 23.98 -5.04 2.42
CA LYS A 142 24.54 -3.69 2.28
C LYS A 142 23.52 -2.62 1.87
N ASN A 143 22.45 -2.98 1.16
CA ASN A 143 21.50 -1.99 0.63
C ASN A 143 20.34 -1.67 1.60
N VAL A 144 20.03 -2.59 2.52
CA VAL A 144 18.81 -2.54 3.35
C VAL A 144 19.12 -2.70 4.84
N GLY A 145 20.35 -3.09 5.19
CA GLY A 145 20.79 -3.26 6.58
C GLY A 145 20.71 -1.99 7.43
N TRP A 146 20.63 -0.80 6.83
CA TRP A 146 20.39 0.45 7.56
C TRP A 146 19.05 0.44 8.33
N ILE A 147 18.06 -0.34 7.90
CA ILE A 147 16.75 -0.46 8.58
C ILE A 147 16.86 -1.16 9.94
N SER A 148 17.88 -2.02 10.15
CA SER A 148 18.03 -2.74 11.41
C SER A 148 18.70 -1.93 12.53
N GLY A 149 18.88 -0.63 12.34
CA GLY A 149 19.36 0.27 13.40
C GLY A 149 20.85 0.13 13.72
N ALA A 150 21.66 -0.54 12.90
CA ALA A 150 23.12 -0.59 13.04
C ALA A 150 23.81 0.77 12.72
N THR A 151 23.06 1.87 12.72
CA THR A 151 23.54 3.22 12.42
C THR A 151 22.73 4.24 13.23
N ARG A 152 22.71 4.05 14.55
CA ARG A 152 22.51 5.10 15.54
C ARG A 152 23.57 4.96 16.61
#